data_AF-A0A2S5CS09-F1
#
_entry.id   AF-A0A2S5CS09-F1
#
_cell.length_a   1.000
_cell.length_b   1.000
_cell.length_c   1.000
_cell.angle_alpha   90.00
_cell.angle_beta   90.00
_cell.angle_gamma   90.00
#
_symmetry.space_group_name_H-M   'P 1'
#
loop_
_entity.id
_entity.type
_entity.pdbx_description
1 polymer ?
#
loop_
_entity_poly.entity_id
_entity_poly.type
_entity_poly.pdbx_seq_one_letter_code
_entity_poly.pdbx_strand_id
1 'polypeptide(L)'
;MQQQYTPEKTELIRLHAATCFSMTQFINGHHCPKLAHLIVRQLSLLVAHPDLEEVSASRDMYLQLLEHWQKVTSHLLEQQAIRSQTAKFH
;
A
#
# COMPACT_ATOMS: atom_id res chain seq x y z
N MET A 1 11.53 18.27 -26.15
CA MET A 1 12.23 17.81 -24.93
C MET A 1 11.71 16.42 -24.59
N GLN A 2 12.35 15.35 -25.09
CA GLN A 2 12.02 13.99 -24.67
C GLN A 2 12.63 13.79 -23.28
N GLN A 3 11.80 13.73 -22.24
CA GLN A 3 12.28 13.34 -20.91
C GLN A 3 12.63 11.85 -20.95
N GLN A 4 13.90 11.53 -21.14
CA GLN A 4 14.42 10.18 -20.90
C GLN A 4 14.47 9.97 -19.39
N TYR A 5 13.53 9.19 -18.87
CA TYR A 5 13.56 8.75 -17.48
C TYR A 5 14.62 7.67 -17.32
N THR A 6 15.35 7.69 -16.20
CA THR A 6 16.20 6.59 -15.81
C THR A 6 15.36 5.32 -15.57
N PRO A 7 15.94 4.12 -15.69
CA PRO A 7 15.23 2.87 -15.35
C PRO A 7 14.63 2.89 -13.94
N GLU A 8 15.41 3.37 -12.95
CA GLU A 8 14.99 3.57 -11.55
C GLU A 8 13.73 4.45 -11.44
N LYS A 9 13.74 5.61 -12.08
CA LYS A 9 12.59 6.53 -12.07
C LYS A 9 11.36 5.94 -12.75
N THR A 10 11.56 5.10 -13.77
CA THR A 10 10.46 4.40 -14.44
C THR A 10 9.84 3.33 -13.54
N GLU A 11 10.67 2.63 -12.76
CA GLU A 11 10.22 1.68 -11.75
C GLU A 11 9.43 2.36 -10.64
N LEU A 12 9.94 3.47 -10.09
CA LEU A 12 9.25 4.29 -9.09
C LEU A 12 7.85 4.72 -9.56
N ILE A 13 7.75 5.22 -10.79
CA ILE A 13 6.46 5.65 -11.38
C ILE A 13 5.50 4.46 -11.49
N ARG A 14 5.97 3.29 -11.93
CA ARG A 14 5.15 2.08 -12.05
C ARG A 14 4.67 1.60 -10.67
N LEU A 15 5.55 1.60 -9.69
CA LEU A 15 5.22 1.19 -8.32
C LEU A 15 4.20 2.15 -7.69
N HIS A 16 4.36 3.46 -7.90
CA HIS A 16 3.40 4.46 -7.47
C HIS A 16 2.02 4.25 -8.10
N ALA A 17 1.97 4.10 -9.42
CA ALA A 17 0.72 3.86 -10.15
C ALA A 17 0.01 2.58 -9.68
N ALA A 18 0.76 1.49 -9.48
CA ALA A 18 0.22 0.23 -8.97
C ALA A 18 -0.34 0.36 -7.54
N THR A 19 0.33 1.15 -6.69
CA THR A 19 -0.13 1.45 -5.32
C THR A 19 -1.43 2.24 -5.34
N CYS A 20 -1.49 3.32 -6.13
CA CYS A 20 -2.68 4.13 -6.29
C CYS A 20 -3.86 3.30 -6.80
N PHE A 21 -3.64 2.47 -7.81
CA PHE A 21 -4.69 1.57 -8.32
C PHE A 21 -5.19 0.62 -7.23
N SER A 22 -4.29 0.00 -6.47
CA SER A 22 -4.67 -0.93 -5.39
C SER A 22 -5.46 -0.24 -4.29
N MET A 23 -5.06 0.98 -3.89
CA MET A 23 -5.80 1.82 -2.95
C MET A 23 -7.20 2.19 -3.48
N THR A 24 -7.31 2.59 -4.75
CA THR A 24 -8.61 2.89 -5.38
C THR A 24 -9.51 1.66 -5.41
N GLN A 25 -8.98 0.48 -5.76
CA GLN A 25 -9.75 -0.76 -5.73
C GLN A 25 -10.29 -1.06 -4.33
N PHE A 26 -9.47 -0.83 -3.30
CA PHE A 26 -9.92 -0.99 -1.92
C PHE A 26 -11.03 0.00 -1.58
N ILE A 27 -10.82 1.31 -1.82
CA ILE A 27 -11.80 2.37 -1.56
C ILE A 27 -13.13 2.12 -2.28
N ASN A 28 -13.09 1.52 -3.48
CA ASN A 28 -14.28 1.16 -4.25
C ASN A 28 -15.00 -0.12 -3.75
N GLY A 29 -14.67 -0.61 -2.55
CA GLY A 29 -15.43 -1.66 -1.87
C GLY A 29 -14.78 -3.04 -1.88
N HIS A 30 -13.60 -3.22 -2.48
CA HIS A 30 -12.85 -4.48 -2.39
C HIS A 30 -12.07 -4.57 -1.06
N HIS A 31 -12.78 -4.46 0.07
CA HIS A 31 -12.20 -4.44 1.42
C HIS A 31 -11.72 -5.83 1.90
N CYS A 32 -10.84 -6.48 1.15
CA CYS A 32 -10.30 -7.78 1.53
C CYS A 32 -8.91 -7.63 2.19
N PRO A 33 -8.58 -8.46 3.20
CA PRO A 33 -7.27 -8.43 3.86
C PRO A 33 -6.11 -8.59 2.88
N LYS A 34 -6.28 -9.41 1.84
CA LYS A 34 -5.23 -9.65 0.83
C LYS A 34 -4.85 -8.38 0.06
N LEU A 35 -5.82 -7.55 -0.29
CA LEU A 35 -5.56 -6.29 -0.98
C LEU A 35 -4.89 -5.27 -0.04
N ALA A 36 -5.34 -5.21 1.22
CA ALA A 36 -4.70 -4.35 2.22
C ALA A 36 -3.21 -4.71 2.44
N HIS A 37 -2.88 -6.01 2.53
CA HIS A 37 -1.48 -6.46 2.61
C HIS A 37 -0.67 -6.10 1.36
N LEU A 38 -1.28 -6.19 0.16
CA LEU A 38 -0.61 -5.80 -1.07
C LEU A 38 -0.24 -4.31 -1.06
N ILE A 39 -1.16 -3.45 -0.62
CA ILE A 39 -0.94 -2.01 -0.51
C ILE A 39 0.20 -1.72 0.49
N VAL A 40 0.18 -2.35 1.68
CA VAL A 40 1.27 -2.23 2.67
C VAL A 40 2.61 -2.61 2.05
N ARG A 41 2.67 -3.75 1.33
CA ARG A 41 3.91 -4.20 0.68
C ARG A 41 4.40 -3.20 -0.37
N GLN A 42 3.52 -2.67 -1.20
CA GLN A 42 3.89 -1.69 -2.23
C GLN A 42 4.37 -0.38 -1.60
N LEU A 43 3.72 0.10 -0.54
CA LEU A 43 4.15 1.29 0.21
C LEU A 43 5.52 1.09 0.88
N SER A 44 5.79 -0.07 1.47
CA SER A 44 7.12 -0.39 2.01
C SER A 44 8.21 -0.33 0.94
N LEU A 45 7.91 -0.79 -0.28
CA LEU A 45 8.84 -0.70 -1.42
C LEU A 45 9.05 0.76 -1.86
N LEU A 46 7.99 1.58 -1.87
CA LEU A 46 8.11 3.01 -2.17
C LEU A 46 9.00 3.72 -1.15
N VAL A 47 8.75 3.51 0.15
CA VAL A 47 9.54 4.14 1.23
C VAL A 47 11.03 3.77 1.16
N ALA A 48 11.35 2.56 0.69
CA ALA A 48 12.71 2.06 0.56
C ALA A 48 13.39 2.40 -0.78
N HIS A 49 12.70 3.08 -1.70
CA HIS A 49 13.24 3.38 -3.02
C HIS A 49 14.31 4.49 -2.96
N PRO A 50 15.48 4.32 -3.60
CA PRO A 50 16.59 5.27 -3.52
C PRO A 50 16.23 6.67 -4.05
N ASP A 51 15.51 6.76 -5.18
CA ASP A 51 15.05 8.05 -5.73
C ASP A 51 14.15 8.87 -4.77
N LEU A 52 13.62 8.28 -3.70
CA LEU A 52 12.84 8.98 -2.68
C LEU A 52 13.67 9.45 -1.48
N GLU A 53 14.93 9.05 -1.35
CA GLU A 53 15.83 9.57 -0.31
C GLU A 53 16.12 11.06 -0.52
N GLU A 54 16.16 11.52 -1.77
CA GLU A 54 16.40 12.93 -2.11
C GLU A 54 15.17 13.83 -1.91
N VAL A 55 13.95 13.26 -1.86
CA VAL A 55 12.68 14.01 -1.82
C VAL A 55 11.93 13.72 -0.51
N SER A 56 12.32 14.41 0.56
CA SER A 56 11.80 14.20 1.92
C SER A 56 10.27 14.24 2.01
N ALA A 57 9.62 15.22 1.37
CA ALA A 57 8.17 15.37 1.45
C ALA A 57 7.39 14.18 0.86
N SER A 58 7.86 13.60 -0.24
CA SER A 58 7.22 12.43 -0.86
C SER A 58 7.42 11.19 -0.01
N ARG A 59 8.62 11.01 0.56
CA ARG A 59 8.92 9.90 1.47
C ARG A 59 8.06 9.96 2.73
N ASP A 60 7.90 11.13 3.33
CA ASP A 60 7.06 11.34 4.51
C ASP A 60 5.59 11.00 4.23
N MET A 61 5.08 11.39 3.07
CA MET A 61 3.73 11.02 2.63
C MET A 61 3.56 9.48 2.53
N TYR A 62 4.51 8.77 1.92
CA TYR A 62 4.42 7.30 1.83
C TYR A 62 4.55 6.63 3.20
N LEU A 63 5.34 7.18 4.12
CA LEU A 63 5.44 6.69 5.49
C LEU A 63 4.11 6.83 6.24
N GLN A 64 3.44 7.98 6.14
CA GLN A 64 2.13 8.18 6.75
C GLN A 64 1.07 7.23 6.16
N LEU A 65 1.09 7.05 4.84
CA LEU A 65 0.21 6.07 4.18
C LEU A 65 0.52 4.65 4.66
N LEU A 66 1.80 4.27 4.77
CA LEU A 66 2.21 2.95 5.23
C LEU A 66 1.68 2.67 6.64
N GLU A 67 1.87 3.61 7.57
CA GLU A 67 1.37 3.47 8.93
C GLU A 67 -0.16 3.32 8.96
N HIS A 68 -0.88 4.12 8.16
CA HIS A 68 -2.33 4.01 8.05
C HIS A 68 -2.76 2.62 7.55
N TRP A 69 -2.16 2.14 6.46
CA TRP A 69 -2.54 0.87 5.86
C TRP A 69 -2.15 -0.35 6.70
N GLN A 70 -1.10 -0.26 7.51
CA GLN A 70 -0.78 -1.27 8.52
C GLN A 70 -1.91 -1.39 9.55
N LYS A 71 -2.44 -0.27 10.05
CA LYS A 71 -3.58 -0.26 10.99
C LYS A 71 -4.85 -0.83 10.35
N VAL A 72 -5.17 -0.42 9.11
CA VAL A 72 -6.31 -0.96 8.36
C VAL A 72 -6.19 -2.48 8.19
N THR A 73 -5.00 -2.96 7.84
CA THR A 73 -4.74 -4.39 7.65
C THR A 73 -4.94 -5.18 8.94
N SER A 74 -4.38 -4.71 10.06
CA SER A 74 -4.56 -5.33 11.38
C SER A 74 -6.05 -5.40 11.75
N HIS A 75 -6.78 -4.32 11.54
CA HIS A 75 -8.21 -4.27 11.85
C HIS A 75 -9.03 -5.28 11.02
N LEU A 76 -8.74 -5.42 9.73
CA LEU A 76 -9.39 -6.42 8.88
C LEU A 76 -9.09 -7.86 9.30
N LEU A 77 -7.86 -8.13 9.74
CA LEU A 77 -7.46 -9.44 10.25
C LEU A 77 -8.17 -9.78 11.55
N GLU A 78 -8.29 -8.82 12.47
CA GLU A 78 -9.03 -8.96 13.72
C GLU A 78 -10.51 -9.28 13.45
N GLN A 79 -11.16 -8.53 12.56
CA GLN A 79 -12.54 -8.78 12.17
C GLN A 79 -12.72 -10.18 11.56
N GLN A 80 -11.79 -10.60 10.70
CA GLN A 80 -11.82 -11.94 10.10
C GLN A 80 -11.68 -13.02 11.17
N ALA A 81 -10.74 -12.87 12.12
CA ALA A 81 -10.54 -13.81 13.20
C ALA A 81 -11.77 -13.93 14.09
N ILE A 82 -12.44 -12.82 14.41
CA ILE A 82 -13.69 -12.81 15.18
C ILE A 82 -14.78 -13.56 14.42
N ARG A 83 -15.01 -13.23 13.14
CA ARG A 83 -16.03 -13.88 12.31
C ARG A 83 -15.81 -15.40 12.20
N SER A 84 -14.56 -15.82 12.05
CA SER A 84 -14.20 -17.25 12.01
C SER A 84 -14.39 -17.96 13.34
N GLN A 85 -14.32 -17.24 14.47
CA GLN A 85 -14.66 -17.80 15.79
C GLN A 85 -16.17 -17.94 15.93
N THR A 86 -16.97 -16.91 15.64
CA THR A 86 -18.44 -16.96 15.77
C THR A 86 -19.05 -18.07 14.91
N ALA A 87 -18.52 -18.29 13.70
CA ALA A 87 -19.00 -19.34 12.80
C ALA A 87 -18.72 -20.78 13.28
N LYS A 88 -17.79 -20.98 14.24
CA LYS A 88 -17.50 -22.31 14.81
C LYS A 88 -18.41 -22.67 15.99
N PHE A 89 -19.14 -21.70 16.54
CA PHE A 89 -20.01 -21.87 17.70
C PHE A 89 -21.51 -21.95 17.33
N HIS A 90 -21.85 -21.93 16.04
CA HIS A 90 -23.21 -22.05 15.52
C HIS A 90 -23.43 -23.36 14.75
#